data_AF-A0A0L9UHW1-F1
#
_entry.id   AF-A0A0L9UHW1-F1
#
_cell.length_a   1.000
_cell.length_b   1.000
_cell.length_c   1.000
_cell.angle_alpha   90.00
_cell.angle_beta   90.00
_cell.angle_gamma   90.00
#
_symmetry.space_group_name_H-M   'P 1'
#
loop_
_entity.id
_entity.type
_entity.pdbx_description
1 polymer ?
#
loop_
_entity_poly.entity_id
_entity_poly.type
_entity_poly.pdbx_seq_one_letter_code
_entity_poly.pdbx_strand_id
1 'polypeptide(L)'
;MLKLGFVFLILILIPSLPVALSKYGAIEPLLQGLDSKRAPPSVQEAAAFGLLKRLLPTHLSSFEFKIVSKDVCGGDSCFLINNHKKSSQNEAEIIIRGTTAVEIASGLHWYLKYWCGAHVSWDKTGGIQTTSIPEPGSLPRLKDEGLKIKRPVPWNYYQNVVTSSYSYVWWDWDRWEKEVDWMALQGVNLPLAFTGQETIWQKVFKDFNITSDDLNNFFGGPAFLAWARMGNLHGWGGPLSQNWLDQQLVLQKQIISRMLELGMTPVLPSFSGNVPAALKRIFPMAKITRLGDCDTFNENSPPTNDPEYISTLGAAVYKGISKGDKDAVWLMQALLHSVPFGKMVVLDLFADVKPIWKSSFQFYGTPYIWCMLHNFGGNIEMYGTLDAISSGPVDARVSANSTMGWLFYSDSSFWKAPQIKALLHSVPFGKMVVLDLFADVKPIWKSSFQFYGTPYIWCMLHNFGGNIEMYGTLDAISSGPVDARVSANSTMVGVGMCMEGIEQNPIVYELMSEMAFRHKKVEVPEWIKSYCNRRYGKAVHQVEAAWEILYHTIYNCTDGIAGKGSYDWSFS
;
A
#
# COMPACT_ATOMS: atom_id res chain seq x y z
N MET A 1 47.37 62.02 -29.98
CA MET A 1 46.90 61.12 -28.91
C MET A 1 45.68 60.35 -29.42
N LEU A 2 45.71 59.02 -29.44
CA LEU A 2 44.54 58.21 -29.79
C LEU A 2 43.64 58.03 -28.56
N LYS A 3 42.32 57.95 -28.76
CA LYS A 3 41.36 57.67 -27.69
C LYS A 3 41.30 56.17 -27.43
N LEU A 4 41.56 55.75 -26.19
CA LEU A 4 41.21 54.41 -25.71
C LEU A 4 39.82 54.46 -25.07
N GLY A 5 38.84 53.82 -25.70
CA GLY A 5 37.49 53.67 -25.13
C GLY A 5 37.39 52.32 -24.41
N PHE A 6 37.34 52.33 -23.08
CA PHE A 6 37.05 51.13 -22.29
C PHE A 6 35.57 50.77 -22.40
N VAL A 7 35.26 49.63 -23.02
CA VAL A 7 33.92 49.05 -23.01
C VAL A 7 33.78 48.18 -21.75
N PHE A 8 32.94 48.61 -20.80
CA PHE A 8 32.55 47.76 -19.68
C PHE A 8 31.56 46.70 -20.16
N LEU A 9 32.00 45.44 -20.22
CA LEU A 9 31.11 44.31 -20.43
C LEU A 9 30.38 43.98 -19.12
N ILE A 10 29.15 44.45 -18.97
CA ILE A 10 28.29 44.06 -17.85
C ILE A 10 27.79 42.64 -18.12
N LEU A 11 28.36 41.65 -17.43
CA LEU A 11 27.77 40.31 -17.37
C LEU A 11 26.45 40.41 -16.58
N ILE A 12 25.34 40.47 -17.29
CA ILE A 12 24.02 40.24 -16.71
C ILE A 12 23.95 38.75 -16.38
N LEU A 13 24.18 38.42 -15.11
CA LEU A 13 23.79 37.14 -14.54
C LEU A 13 22.27 37.02 -14.64
N ILE A 14 21.79 36.40 -15.72
CA ILE A 14 20.40 35.98 -15.83
C ILE A 14 20.15 35.04 -14.64
N PRO A 15 19.21 35.36 -13.73
CA PRO A 15 18.85 34.42 -12.68
C PRO A 15 18.32 33.16 -13.37
N SER A 16 19.01 32.04 -13.16
CA SER A 16 18.55 30.72 -13.59
C SER A 16 17.09 30.58 -13.18
N LEU A 17 16.20 30.24 -14.13
CA LEU A 17 14.80 29.98 -13.80
C LEU A 17 14.77 28.98 -12.62
N PRO A 18 13.87 29.18 -11.63
CA PRO A 18 13.76 28.22 -10.54
C PRO A 18 13.51 26.83 -11.14
N VAL A 19 14.46 25.92 -10.91
CA VAL A 19 14.32 24.51 -11.29
C VAL A 19 12.98 24.06 -10.72
N ALA A 20 12.08 23.61 -11.60
CA ALA A 20 10.70 23.33 -11.23
C ALA A 20 10.70 22.37 -10.03
N LEU A 21 10.30 22.89 -8.87
CA LEU A 21 10.41 22.17 -7.61
C LEU A 21 9.58 20.89 -7.75
N SER A 22 10.22 19.71 -7.65
CA SER A 22 9.48 18.47 -7.90
C SER A 22 8.25 18.41 -7.01
N LYS A 23 7.11 18.14 -7.64
CA LYS A 23 5.79 17.99 -7.01
C LYS A 23 5.80 16.97 -5.86
N TYR A 24 6.78 16.07 -5.84
CA TYR A 24 6.97 15.06 -4.80
C TYR A 24 8.43 15.05 -4.28
N GLY A 25 9.11 16.20 -4.23
CA GLY A 25 10.56 16.31 -4.08
C GLY A 25 11.21 15.56 -2.90
N ALA A 26 10.46 15.24 -1.84
CA ALA A 26 10.91 14.36 -0.77
C ALA A 26 11.09 12.89 -1.19
N ILE A 27 10.19 12.35 -2.03
CA ILE A 27 10.22 10.95 -2.50
C ILE A 27 10.73 10.78 -3.94
N GLU A 28 11.01 11.87 -4.65
CA GLU A 28 11.53 11.85 -6.04
C GLU A 28 12.71 10.87 -6.23
N PRO A 29 13.74 10.81 -5.36
CA PRO A 29 14.85 9.86 -5.52
C PRO A 29 14.42 8.40 -5.35
N LEU A 30 13.42 8.13 -4.51
CA LEU A 30 12.82 6.79 -4.35
C LEU A 30 12.05 6.40 -5.62
N LEU A 31 11.24 7.31 -6.18
CA LEU A 31 10.47 7.05 -7.39
C LEU A 31 11.40 6.70 -8.56
N GLN A 32 12.49 7.46 -8.75
CA GLN A 32 13.51 7.16 -9.75
C GLN A 32 14.26 5.85 -9.45
N GLY A 33 14.56 5.60 -8.17
CA GLY A 33 15.16 4.35 -7.69
C GLY A 33 14.29 3.11 -7.91
N LEU A 34 12.96 3.25 -7.88
CA LEU A 34 11.98 2.19 -8.17
C LEU A 34 11.76 2.03 -9.69
N ASP A 35 11.57 3.14 -10.41
CA ASP A 35 11.42 3.15 -11.87
C ASP A 35 12.59 2.42 -12.56
N SER A 36 13.82 2.63 -12.10
CA SER A 36 15.05 2.01 -12.63
C SER A 36 15.18 0.49 -12.37
N LYS A 37 14.28 -0.13 -11.59
CA LYS A 37 14.22 -1.59 -11.38
C LYS A 37 12.92 -2.23 -11.88
N ARG A 38 12.09 -1.52 -12.68
CA ARG A 38 10.92 -2.13 -13.33
C ARG A 38 11.34 -3.21 -14.33
N ALA A 39 10.44 -4.19 -14.53
CA ALA A 39 10.58 -5.19 -15.58
C ALA A 39 10.68 -4.52 -16.98
N PRO A 40 11.42 -5.10 -17.94
CA PRO A 40 11.54 -4.55 -19.29
C PRO A 40 10.18 -4.32 -19.98
N PRO A 41 10.07 -3.35 -20.91
CA PRO A 41 8.85 -3.06 -21.66
C PRO A 41 8.11 -4.30 -22.18
N SER A 42 8.83 -5.23 -22.82
CA SER A 42 8.26 -6.46 -23.39
C SER A 42 7.69 -7.43 -22.35
N VAL A 43 8.23 -7.45 -21.12
CA VAL A 43 7.70 -8.26 -20.02
C VAL A 43 6.39 -7.64 -19.52
N GLN A 44 6.35 -6.31 -19.37
CA GLN A 44 5.14 -5.58 -18.98
C GLN A 44 4.04 -5.68 -20.03
N GLU A 45 4.38 -5.56 -21.32
CA GLU A 45 3.44 -5.74 -22.44
C GLU A 45 2.87 -7.16 -22.47
N ALA A 46 3.72 -8.18 -22.29
CA ALA A 46 3.28 -9.58 -22.20
C ALA A 46 2.40 -9.85 -20.96
N ALA A 47 2.70 -9.24 -19.81
CA ALA A 47 1.91 -9.38 -18.60
C ALA A 47 0.51 -8.75 -18.75
N ALA A 48 0.41 -7.55 -19.32
CA ALA A 48 -0.87 -6.91 -19.66
C ALA A 48 -1.66 -7.73 -20.70
N PHE A 49 -0.99 -8.31 -21.69
CA PHE A 49 -1.64 -9.21 -22.67
C PHE A 49 -2.12 -10.52 -22.04
N GLY A 50 -1.39 -11.06 -21.06
CA GLY A 50 -1.84 -12.21 -20.25
C GLY A 50 -3.10 -11.91 -19.44
N LEU A 51 -3.21 -10.70 -18.88
CA LEU A 51 -4.42 -10.20 -18.21
C LEU A 51 -5.59 -10.07 -19.21
N LEU A 52 -5.38 -9.44 -20.38
CA LEU A 52 -6.39 -9.37 -21.44
C LEU A 52 -6.87 -10.77 -21.85
N LYS A 53 -5.98 -11.76 -21.94
CA LYS A 53 -6.32 -13.15 -22.25
C LYS A 53 -7.23 -13.81 -21.22
N ARG A 54 -7.10 -13.47 -19.93
CA ARG A 54 -7.99 -13.99 -18.88
C ARG A 54 -9.31 -13.23 -18.80
N LEU A 55 -9.28 -11.91 -19.01
CA LEU A 55 -10.47 -11.05 -18.93
C LEU A 55 -11.38 -11.18 -20.17
N LEU A 56 -10.81 -11.26 -21.37
CA LEU A 56 -11.53 -11.12 -22.63
C LEU A 56 -10.87 -11.92 -23.78
N PRO A 57 -10.81 -13.26 -23.68
CA PRO A 57 -10.03 -14.13 -24.58
C PRO A 57 -10.41 -14.05 -26.06
N THR A 58 -11.61 -13.60 -26.40
CA THR A 58 -12.08 -13.43 -27.79
C THR A 58 -11.55 -12.18 -28.48
N HIS A 59 -11.07 -11.18 -27.73
CA HIS A 59 -10.70 -9.85 -28.27
C HIS A 59 -9.18 -9.61 -28.34
N LEU A 60 -8.37 -10.67 -28.26
CA LEU A 60 -6.90 -10.58 -28.26
C LEU A 60 -6.33 -9.81 -29.46
N SER A 61 -6.95 -9.93 -30.63
CA SER A 61 -6.54 -9.22 -31.85
C SER A 61 -7.03 -7.77 -31.94
N SER A 62 -8.00 -7.35 -31.13
CA SER A 62 -8.57 -6.00 -31.18
C SER A 62 -7.74 -4.94 -30.44
N PHE A 63 -6.76 -5.35 -29.63
CA PHE A 63 -5.96 -4.45 -28.79
C PHE A 63 -4.45 -4.56 -29.07
N GLU A 64 -3.77 -3.43 -29.31
CA GLU A 64 -2.31 -3.31 -29.22
C GLU A 64 -1.94 -2.67 -27.87
N PHE A 65 -0.99 -3.28 -27.14
CA PHE A 65 -0.43 -2.75 -25.89
C PHE A 65 1.02 -2.33 -26.09
N LYS A 66 1.41 -1.17 -25.55
CA LYS A 66 2.77 -0.64 -25.71
C LYS A 66 3.22 0.27 -24.56
N ILE A 67 4.39 0.02 -23.99
CA ILE A 67 4.99 0.84 -22.94
C ILE A 67 5.60 2.11 -23.55
N VAL A 68 5.45 3.24 -22.85
CA VAL A 68 5.99 4.55 -23.25
C VAL A 68 6.72 5.24 -22.10
N SER A 69 7.70 6.10 -22.42
CA SER A 69 8.36 6.94 -21.41
C SER A 69 7.38 7.93 -20.77
N LYS A 70 7.65 8.29 -19.51
CA LYS A 70 6.99 9.41 -18.81
C LYS A 70 7.10 10.73 -19.58
N ASP A 71 8.06 10.90 -20.48
CA ASP A 71 8.17 12.08 -21.35
C ASP A 71 6.94 12.25 -22.26
N VAL A 72 6.41 11.14 -22.80
CA VAL A 72 5.17 11.12 -23.60
C VAL A 72 3.96 11.52 -22.74
N CYS A 73 4.03 11.24 -21.44
CA CYS A 73 3.06 11.68 -20.45
C CYS A 73 3.32 13.10 -19.93
N GLY A 74 4.50 13.69 -20.17
CA GLY A 74 4.96 14.95 -19.59
C GLY A 74 5.26 14.81 -18.10
N GLY A 75 6.21 13.93 -17.74
CA GLY A 75 6.74 13.74 -16.38
C GLY A 75 5.96 12.76 -15.50
N ASP A 76 4.64 12.86 -15.47
CA ASP A 76 3.79 11.96 -14.67
C ASP A 76 3.66 10.55 -15.29
N SER A 77 3.26 9.55 -14.51
CA SER A 77 2.71 8.30 -15.06
C SER A 77 1.35 8.53 -15.73
N CYS A 78 1.09 7.90 -16.88
CA CYS A 78 -0.18 8.05 -17.59
C CYS A 78 -0.51 6.85 -18.48
N PHE A 79 -1.77 6.76 -18.89
CA PHE A 79 -2.19 5.95 -20.03
C PHE A 79 -2.80 6.81 -21.15
N LEU A 80 -2.69 6.30 -22.38
CA LEU A 80 -3.29 6.84 -23.59
C LEU A 80 -4.06 5.74 -24.30
N ILE A 81 -5.26 6.03 -24.77
CA ILE A 81 -6.11 5.14 -25.54
C ILE A 81 -6.37 5.84 -26.87
N ASN A 82 -6.08 5.21 -28.00
CA ASN A 82 -6.33 5.80 -29.31
C ASN A 82 -6.94 4.75 -30.26
N ASN A 83 -7.64 5.21 -31.29
CA ASN A 83 -7.97 4.35 -32.41
C ASN A 83 -6.68 3.90 -33.10
N HIS A 84 -6.52 2.60 -33.32
CA HIS A 84 -5.49 2.10 -34.24
C HIS A 84 -5.86 2.47 -35.69
N LYS A 85 -4.85 2.62 -36.56
CA LYS A 85 -5.04 3.02 -37.97
C LYS A 85 -5.32 1.78 -38.83
N LYS A 86 -6.54 1.24 -38.75
CA LYS A 86 -6.99 0.06 -39.54
C LYS A 86 -6.53 0.16 -41.01
N SER A 87 -5.57 -0.67 -41.40
CA SER A 87 -5.14 -0.91 -42.78
C SER A 87 -5.78 -2.18 -43.36
N SER A 88 -6.14 -3.13 -42.49
CA SER A 88 -6.83 -4.38 -42.82
C SER A 88 -7.89 -4.76 -41.77
N GLN A 89 -8.68 -5.81 -42.03
CA GLN A 89 -9.72 -6.30 -41.11
C GLN A 89 -9.18 -7.09 -39.91
N ASN A 90 -7.93 -7.57 -39.95
CA ASN A 90 -7.32 -8.41 -38.90
C ASN A 90 -6.35 -7.65 -37.97
N GLU A 91 -6.32 -6.32 -38.06
CA GLU A 91 -5.52 -5.47 -37.20
C GLU A 91 -6.25 -5.06 -35.93
N ALA A 92 -5.49 -4.64 -34.92
CA ALA A 92 -6.00 -3.98 -33.74
C ALA A 92 -6.90 -2.79 -34.10
N GLU A 93 -7.86 -2.53 -33.23
CA GLU A 93 -8.85 -1.46 -33.34
C GLU A 93 -8.51 -0.31 -32.40
N ILE A 94 -7.97 -0.66 -31.24
CA ILE A 94 -7.60 0.22 -30.15
C ILE A 94 -6.14 -0.04 -29.79
N ILE A 95 -5.33 1.02 -29.72
CA ILE A 95 -3.99 0.97 -29.15
C ILE A 95 -4.01 1.61 -27.76
N ILE A 96 -3.51 0.90 -26.76
CA ILE A 96 -3.39 1.38 -25.37
C ILE A 96 -1.92 1.48 -25.01
N ARG A 97 -1.50 2.69 -24.69
CA ARG A 97 -0.12 3.03 -24.29
C ARG A 97 -0.08 3.40 -22.82
N GLY A 98 0.94 2.97 -22.09
CA GLY A 98 1.07 3.27 -20.66
C GLY A 98 2.51 3.35 -20.17
N THR A 99 2.72 3.98 -19.02
CA THR A 99 4.04 4.06 -18.35
C THR A 99 4.41 2.80 -17.56
N THR A 100 3.45 1.91 -17.33
CA THR A 100 3.60 0.56 -16.77
C THR A 100 2.53 -0.37 -17.34
N ALA A 101 2.65 -1.69 -17.09
CA ALA A 101 1.55 -2.62 -17.39
C ALA A 101 0.29 -2.29 -16.57
N VAL A 102 0.43 -1.82 -15.32
CA VAL A 102 -0.70 -1.29 -14.51
C VAL A 102 -1.41 -0.15 -15.24
N GLU A 103 -0.67 0.82 -15.82
CA GLU A 103 -1.29 1.88 -16.60
C GLU A 103 -1.96 1.35 -17.88
N ILE A 104 -1.38 0.35 -18.56
CA ILE A 104 -2.02 -0.30 -19.72
C ILE A 104 -3.32 -1.03 -19.31
N ALA A 105 -3.30 -1.80 -18.22
CA ALA A 105 -4.48 -2.50 -17.69
C ALA A 105 -5.55 -1.51 -17.20
N SER A 106 -5.15 -0.41 -16.57
CA SER A 106 -6.05 0.69 -16.20
C SER A 106 -6.67 1.35 -17.43
N GLY A 107 -5.89 1.53 -18.51
CA GLY A 107 -6.38 2.04 -19.79
C GLY A 107 -7.37 1.07 -20.46
N LEU A 108 -7.11 -0.23 -20.41
CA LEU A 108 -8.04 -1.27 -20.86
C LEU A 108 -9.35 -1.20 -20.05
N HIS A 109 -9.26 -1.20 -18.72
CA HIS A 109 -10.42 -1.08 -17.84
C HIS A 109 -11.21 0.20 -18.15
N TRP A 110 -10.54 1.35 -18.27
CA TRP A 110 -11.17 2.64 -18.57
C TRP A 110 -11.88 2.64 -19.93
N TYR A 111 -11.29 2.01 -20.95
CA TYR A 111 -11.92 1.84 -22.25
C TYR A 111 -13.16 0.92 -22.17
N LEU A 112 -13.02 -0.27 -21.58
CA LEU A 112 -14.12 -1.21 -21.42
C LEU A 112 -15.27 -0.60 -20.59
N LYS A 113 -14.94 0.17 -19.55
CA LYS A 113 -15.86 0.89 -18.66
C LYS A 113 -16.65 1.98 -19.40
N TYR A 114 -15.96 2.92 -20.08
CA TYR A 114 -16.61 4.13 -20.62
C TYR A 114 -17.02 4.05 -22.11
N TRP A 115 -16.42 3.16 -22.90
CA TRP A 115 -16.80 2.95 -24.30
C TRP A 115 -17.62 1.68 -24.51
N CYS A 116 -17.30 0.59 -23.82
CA CYS A 116 -17.98 -0.70 -24.00
C CYS A 116 -19.03 -1.01 -22.90
N GLY A 117 -19.21 -0.12 -21.94
CA GLY A 117 -20.20 -0.27 -20.86
C GLY A 117 -19.99 -1.47 -19.93
N ALA A 118 -18.78 -2.03 -19.86
CA ALA A 118 -18.47 -3.23 -19.07
C ALA A 118 -18.24 -2.93 -17.57
N HIS A 119 -18.30 -3.95 -16.72
CA HIS A 119 -18.05 -3.86 -15.27
C HIS A 119 -17.21 -5.03 -14.75
N VAL A 120 -16.26 -4.75 -13.84
CA VAL A 120 -15.36 -5.75 -13.25
C VAL A 120 -15.46 -5.71 -11.71
N SER A 121 -16.03 -6.76 -11.12
CA SER A 121 -16.18 -6.96 -9.68
C SER A 121 -15.52 -8.27 -9.24
N TRP A 122 -15.33 -8.46 -7.92
CA TRP A 122 -15.00 -9.78 -7.37
C TRP A 122 -16.16 -10.76 -7.60
N ASP A 123 -15.87 -12.05 -7.73
CA ASP A 123 -16.88 -13.09 -8.02
C ASP A 123 -18.03 -13.08 -6.98
N LYS A 124 -17.70 -12.97 -5.68
CA LYS A 124 -18.70 -12.87 -4.60
C LYS A 124 -19.59 -11.61 -4.68
N THR A 125 -19.13 -10.55 -5.31
CA THR A 125 -19.88 -9.29 -5.49
C THR A 125 -20.56 -9.20 -6.86
N GLY A 126 -20.84 -10.34 -7.50
CA GLY A 126 -21.52 -10.44 -8.79
C GLY A 126 -20.59 -10.56 -9.99
N GLY A 127 -19.27 -10.62 -9.77
CA GLY A 127 -18.27 -10.91 -10.81
C GLY A 127 -18.20 -9.87 -11.93
N ILE A 128 -18.00 -10.36 -13.15
CA ILE A 128 -17.67 -9.54 -14.32
C ILE A 128 -18.85 -9.52 -15.30
N GLN A 129 -19.23 -8.32 -15.76
CA GLN A 129 -20.15 -8.13 -16.86
C GLN A 129 -19.37 -7.63 -18.09
N THR A 130 -19.47 -8.39 -19.18
CA THR A 130 -18.79 -8.16 -20.47
C THR A 130 -19.75 -8.22 -21.67
N THR A 131 -21.03 -8.56 -21.44
CA THR A 131 -22.05 -8.77 -22.50
C THR A 131 -22.45 -7.53 -23.29
N SER A 132 -21.95 -6.36 -22.89
CA SER A 132 -22.12 -5.07 -23.58
C SER A 132 -20.94 -4.72 -24.49
N ILE A 133 -19.84 -5.48 -24.44
CA ILE A 133 -18.66 -5.28 -25.29
C ILE A 133 -19.02 -5.78 -26.71
N PRO A 134 -18.94 -4.93 -27.75
CA PRO A 134 -19.18 -5.36 -29.13
C PRO A 134 -18.11 -6.32 -29.64
N GLU A 135 -18.50 -7.26 -30.50
CA GLU A 135 -17.61 -8.24 -31.12
C GLU A 135 -16.39 -7.62 -31.83
N PRO A 136 -15.26 -8.36 -31.94
CA PRO A 136 -14.07 -7.91 -32.67
C PRO A 136 -14.38 -7.40 -34.07
N GLY A 137 -13.82 -6.24 -34.41
CA GLY A 137 -14.08 -5.49 -35.63
C GLY A 137 -15.07 -4.34 -35.45
N SER A 138 -15.85 -4.34 -34.37
CA SER A 138 -16.94 -3.40 -34.09
C SER A 138 -16.76 -2.62 -32.77
N LEU A 139 -15.54 -2.58 -32.21
CA LEU A 139 -15.28 -1.86 -30.95
C LEU A 139 -15.52 -0.34 -31.07
N PRO A 140 -16.14 0.31 -30.06
CA PRO A 140 -16.54 1.73 -30.16
C PRO A 140 -15.35 2.67 -30.30
N ARG A 141 -15.27 3.40 -31.42
CA ARG A 141 -14.15 4.29 -31.73
C ARG A 141 -14.14 5.54 -30.83
N LEU A 142 -12.94 5.99 -30.49
CA LEU A 142 -12.74 7.28 -29.80
C LEU A 142 -12.88 8.44 -30.79
N LYS A 143 -13.23 9.63 -30.29
CA LYS A 143 -13.22 10.85 -31.10
C LYS A 143 -11.80 11.40 -31.26
N ASP A 144 -11.59 12.12 -32.36
CA ASP A 144 -10.44 12.98 -32.63
C ASP A 144 -9.09 12.32 -32.33
N GLU A 145 -8.33 12.84 -31.36
CA GLU A 145 -6.97 12.40 -31.02
C GLU A 145 -6.93 11.16 -30.10
N GLY A 146 -8.08 10.72 -29.56
CA GLY A 146 -8.18 9.72 -28.50
C GLY A 146 -8.20 10.32 -27.09
N LEU A 147 -7.86 9.51 -26.08
CA LEU A 147 -7.87 9.89 -24.66
C LEU A 147 -6.47 9.76 -24.05
N LYS A 148 -6.12 10.67 -23.13
CA LYS A 148 -4.92 10.60 -22.28
C LYS A 148 -5.29 10.92 -20.83
N ILE A 149 -5.04 9.99 -19.92
CA ILE A 149 -5.30 10.12 -18.49
C ILE A 149 -3.97 10.09 -17.74
N LYS A 150 -3.55 11.24 -17.19
CA LYS A 150 -2.42 11.34 -16.26
C LYS A 150 -2.84 10.95 -14.84
N ARG A 151 -1.98 10.22 -14.12
CA ARG A 151 -2.10 10.07 -12.67
C ARG A 151 -1.86 11.41 -11.95
N PRO A 152 -2.77 11.90 -11.09
CA PRO A 152 -2.51 13.06 -10.23
C PRO A 152 -1.57 12.77 -9.04
N VAL A 153 -1.30 11.49 -8.72
CA VAL A 153 -0.37 11.02 -7.66
C VAL A 153 0.41 9.78 -8.12
N PRO A 154 1.67 9.58 -7.68
CA PRO A 154 2.50 8.47 -8.17
C PRO A 154 2.00 7.11 -7.68
N TRP A 155 1.48 7.01 -6.44
CA TRP A 155 1.05 5.74 -5.86
C TRP A 155 -0.47 5.57 -5.76
N ASN A 156 -0.89 4.31 -5.95
CA ASN A 156 -2.18 3.77 -5.55
C ASN A 156 -1.94 2.49 -4.74
N TYR A 157 -2.18 2.57 -3.43
CA TYR A 157 -1.89 1.53 -2.44
C TYR A 157 -3.09 0.60 -2.21
N TYR A 158 -2.82 -0.65 -1.82
CA TYR A 158 -3.87 -1.65 -1.57
C TYR A 158 -3.53 -2.61 -0.43
N GLN A 159 -4.59 -3.10 0.21
CA GLN A 159 -4.67 -4.06 1.33
C GLN A 159 -4.44 -3.43 2.71
N ASN A 160 -4.97 -4.08 3.73
CA ASN A 160 -4.54 -3.93 5.12
C ASN A 160 -3.64 -5.12 5.51
N VAL A 161 -2.83 -4.97 6.57
CA VAL A 161 -2.15 -6.11 7.19
C VAL A 161 -3.15 -7.17 7.65
N VAL A 162 -4.34 -6.77 8.13
CA VAL A 162 -5.39 -7.71 8.58
C VAL A 162 -6.20 -8.37 7.46
N THR A 163 -6.22 -7.83 6.23
CA THR A 163 -6.87 -8.48 5.07
C THR A 163 -6.21 -9.82 4.74
N SER A 164 -4.92 -9.98 5.06
CA SER A 164 -4.21 -11.25 4.98
C SER A 164 -4.79 -12.35 5.89
N SER A 165 -5.45 -11.97 6.99
CA SER A 165 -6.17 -12.85 7.91
C SER A 165 -7.65 -12.98 7.55
N TYR A 166 -8.35 -11.87 7.32
CA TYR A 166 -9.80 -11.85 7.11
C TYR A 166 -10.27 -12.28 5.71
N SER A 167 -9.41 -12.22 4.69
CA SER A 167 -9.79 -12.56 3.31
C SER A 167 -8.83 -13.51 2.63
N TYR A 168 -7.51 -13.28 2.71
CA TYR A 168 -6.54 -13.96 1.84
C TYR A 168 -6.00 -15.29 2.38
N VAL A 169 -6.22 -15.61 3.65
CA VAL A 169 -5.57 -16.74 4.35
C VAL A 169 -5.75 -18.08 3.62
N TRP A 170 -6.94 -18.36 3.06
CA TRP A 170 -7.25 -19.64 2.39
C TRP A 170 -7.13 -19.58 0.86
N TRP A 171 -6.47 -18.57 0.30
CA TRP A 171 -6.33 -18.41 -1.15
C TRP A 171 -5.18 -19.24 -1.71
N ASP A 172 -5.45 -19.87 -2.85
CA ASP A 172 -4.46 -20.48 -3.74
C ASP A 172 -3.92 -19.47 -4.76
N TRP A 173 -3.09 -19.95 -5.69
CA TRP A 173 -2.59 -19.11 -6.78
C TRP A 173 -3.70 -18.60 -7.70
N ASP A 174 -4.71 -19.41 -8.01
CA ASP A 174 -5.73 -19.07 -9.00
C ASP A 174 -6.65 -17.92 -8.49
N ARG A 175 -6.95 -17.89 -7.18
CA ARG A 175 -7.62 -16.72 -6.57
C ARG A 175 -6.70 -15.51 -6.45
N TRP A 176 -5.40 -15.69 -6.20
CA TRP A 176 -4.44 -14.58 -6.17
C TRP A 176 -4.17 -13.98 -7.56
N GLU A 177 -4.13 -14.78 -8.63
CA GLU A 177 -3.97 -14.29 -10.01
C GLU A 177 -5.14 -13.36 -10.40
N LYS A 178 -6.38 -13.76 -10.06
CA LYS A 178 -7.57 -12.91 -10.20
C LYS A 178 -7.44 -11.59 -9.43
N GLU A 179 -6.90 -11.61 -8.20
CA GLU A 179 -6.76 -10.39 -7.40
C GLU A 179 -5.69 -9.45 -7.96
N VAL A 180 -4.56 -9.98 -8.43
CA VAL A 180 -3.48 -9.16 -9.00
C VAL A 180 -3.88 -8.59 -10.37
N ASP A 181 -4.69 -9.31 -11.16
CA ASP A 181 -5.32 -8.77 -12.36
C ASP A 181 -6.34 -7.67 -12.02
N TRP A 182 -7.20 -7.87 -11.00
CA TRP A 182 -8.11 -6.83 -10.51
C TRP A 182 -7.35 -5.59 -10.03
N MET A 183 -6.28 -5.77 -9.22
CA MET A 183 -5.38 -4.70 -8.81
C MET A 183 -4.88 -3.89 -10.00
N ALA A 184 -4.40 -4.54 -11.07
CA ALA A 184 -3.91 -3.83 -12.25
C ALA A 184 -5.01 -3.07 -13.03
N LEU A 185 -6.21 -3.66 -13.15
CA LEU A 185 -7.39 -2.99 -13.74
C LEU A 185 -7.86 -1.79 -12.91
N GLN A 186 -7.79 -1.88 -11.58
CA GLN A 186 -8.06 -0.78 -10.64
C GLN A 186 -6.86 0.18 -10.48
N GLY A 187 -5.78 -0.03 -11.22
CA GLY A 187 -4.60 0.83 -11.20
C GLY A 187 -3.79 0.81 -9.91
N VAL A 188 -3.87 -0.24 -9.09
CA VAL A 188 -3.02 -0.42 -7.91
C VAL A 188 -1.58 -0.64 -8.37
N ASN A 189 -0.63 0.14 -7.82
CA ASN A 189 0.79 0.02 -8.15
C ASN A 189 1.72 -0.05 -6.92
N LEU A 190 1.17 0.03 -5.70
CA LEU A 190 1.88 -0.15 -4.43
C LEU A 190 1.13 -1.14 -3.51
N PRO A 191 0.91 -2.41 -3.90
CA PRO A 191 0.21 -3.39 -3.06
C PRO A 191 1.08 -3.91 -1.91
N LEU A 192 0.46 -4.26 -0.77
CA LEU A 192 1.12 -5.08 0.25
C LEU A 192 1.37 -6.50 -0.27
N ALA A 193 2.48 -7.12 0.16
CA ALA A 193 2.81 -8.53 -0.13
C ALA A 193 3.25 -9.23 1.16
N PHE A 194 2.27 -9.66 1.97
CA PHE A 194 2.48 -10.11 3.36
C PHE A 194 2.55 -11.64 3.55
N THR A 195 2.34 -12.41 2.48
CA THR A 195 2.23 -13.88 2.46
C THR A 195 3.56 -14.57 2.76
N GLY A 196 3.54 -15.70 3.49
CA GLY A 196 4.72 -16.55 3.71
C GLY A 196 5.90 -15.97 4.50
N GLN A 197 5.73 -14.83 5.19
CA GLN A 197 6.82 -14.20 5.94
C GLN A 197 7.30 -15.02 7.14
N GLU A 198 6.44 -15.89 7.70
CA GLU A 198 6.78 -16.83 8.77
C GLU A 198 7.91 -17.78 8.33
N THR A 199 7.97 -18.14 7.04
CA THR A 199 9.01 -18.99 6.45
C THR A 199 10.34 -18.26 6.26
N ILE A 200 10.34 -16.92 6.35
CA ILE A 200 11.56 -16.11 6.45
C ILE A 200 11.97 -16.03 7.92
N TRP A 201 11.03 -15.74 8.83
CA TRP A 201 11.27 -15.68 10.27
C TRP A 201 11.80 -17.01 10.84
N GLN A 202 11.27 -18.14 10.40
CA GLN A 202 11.76 -19.47 10.80
C GLN A 202 13.25 -19.66 10.48
N LYS A 203 13.73 -19.13 9.35
CA LYS A 203 15.14 -19.22 8.94
C LYS A 203 16.00 -18.29 9.79
N VAL A 204 15.60 -17.02 9.91
CA VAL A 204 16.29 -16.02 10.75
C VAL A 204 16.44 -16.52 12.19
N PHE A 205 15.37 -17.05 12.79
CA PHE A 205 15.42 -17.56 14.17
C PHE A 205 16.23 -18.86 14.31
N LYS A 206 16.27 -19.72 13.28
CA LYS A 206 17.14 -20.91 13.26
C LYS A 206 18.62 -20.53 13.32
N ASP A 207 19.03 -19.45 12.66
CA ASP A 207 20.41 -18.94 12.72
C ASP A 207 20.79 -18.40 14.12
N PHE A 208 19.79 -18.04 14.94
CA PHE A 208 19.94 -17.73 16.36
C PHE A 208 19.85 -18.96 17.29
N ASN A 209 19.89 -20.19 16.76
CA ASN A 209 19.69 -21.46 17.48
C ASN A 209 18.32 -21.59 18.19
N ILE A 210 17.29 -20.89 17.73
CA ILE A 210 15.91 -21.10 18.17
C ILE A 210 15.34 -22.32 17.42
N THR A 211 14.74 -23.25 18.15
CA THR A 211 14.20 -24.50 17.57
C THR A 211 12.82 -24.28 16.94
N SER A 212 12.36 -25.21 16.10
CA SER A 212 10.97 -25.19 15.61
C SER A 212 9.97 -25.25 16.77
N ASP A 213 10.28 -25.99 17.84
CA ASP A 213 9.39 -26.11 19.01
C ASP A 213 9.32 -24.82 19.84
N ASP A 214 10.40 -24.05 19.90
CA ASP A 214 10.37 -22.68 20.44
C ASP A 214 9.48 -21.73 19.62
N LEU A 215 9.31 -21.99 18.32
CA LEU A 215 8.47 -21.20 17.41
C LEU A 215 7.00 -21.62 17.38
N ASN A 216 6.67 -22.84 17.81
CA ASN A 216 5.28 -23.33 17.92
C ASN A 216 4.41 -22.43 18.81
N ASN A 217 5.00 -21.83 19.85
CA ASN A 217 4.35 -20.88 20.76
C ASN A 217 4.56 -19.41 20.37
N PHE A 218 5.26 -19.12 19.26
CA PHE A 218 5.51 -17.77 18.77
C PHE A 218 4.59 -17.41 17.60
N PHE A 219 4.56 -18.23 16.53
CA PHE A 219 3.68 -17.98 15.40
C PHE A 219 2.22 -18.30 15.77
N GLY A 220 1.29 -17.41 15.40
CA GLY A 220 -0.14 -17.72 15.46
C GLY A 220 -0.55 -18.74 14.39
N GLY A 221 -1.78 -19.26 14.50
CA GLY A 221 -2.40 -20.07 13.46
C GLY A 221 -2.71 -19.27 12.19
N PRO A 222 -2.97 -19.92 11.04
CA PRO A 222 -3.12 -19.26 9.74
C PRO A 222 -4.07 -18.06 9.73
N ALA A 223 -5.27 -18.22 10.29
CA ALA A 223 -6.28 -17.16 10.35
C ALA A 223 -5.88 -15.99 11.27
N PHE A 224 -4.93 -16.20 12.19
CA PHE A 224 -4.52 -15.24 13.21
C PHE A 224 -3.19 -14.54 12.90
N LEU A 225 -2.58 -14.82 11.74
CA LEU A 225 -1.23 -14.35 11.42
C LEU A 225 -1.10 -12.82 11.36
N ALA A 226 -2.12 -12.07 10.95
CA ALA A 226 -2.02 -10.60 10.91
C ALA A 226 -1.71 -9.99 12.30
N TRP A 227 -2.43 -10.41 13.34
CA TRP A 227 -2.18 -9.97 14.71
C TRP A 227 -0.88 -10.52 15.29
N ALA A 228 -0.47 -11.73 14.88
CA ALA A 228 0.83 -12.29 15.27
C ALA A 228 2.00 -11.47 14.72
N ARG A 229 1.91 -11.03 13.46
CA ARG A 229 2.90 -10.17 12.79
C ARG A 229 2.97 -8.78 13.44
N MET A 230 1.82 -8.24 13.89
CA MET A 230 1.75 -7.01 14.69
C MET A 230 2.27 -7.17 16.13
N GLY A 231 2.41 -8.40 16.62
CA GLY A 231 2.88 -8.70 17.99
C GLY A 231 1.79 -8.68 19.06
N ASN A 232 0.52 -8.66 18.66
CA ASN A 232 -0.63 -8.62 19.58
C ASN A 232 -0.99 -10.02 20.13
N LEU A 233 -0.59 -11.09 19.44
CA LEU A 233 -0.78 -12.47 19.89
C LEU A 233 0.39 -13.37 19.47
N HIS A 234 0.55 -14.48 20.18
CA HIS A 234 1.54 -15.52 19.88
C HIS A 234 0.92 -16.90 20.10
N GLY A 235 1.28 -17.90 19.28
CA GLY A 235 0.84 -19.30 19.42
C GLY A 235 -0.65 -19.61 19.15
N TRP A 236 -1.57 -18.65 19.37
CA TRP A 236 -3.02 -18.88 19.29
C TRP A 236 -3.47 -19.40 17.92
N GLY A 237 -4.17 -20.54 17.92
CA GLY A 237 -4.62 -21.26 16.72
C GLY A 237 -3.51 -22.01 15.95
N GLY A 238 -2.26 -21.97 16.43
CA GLY A 238 -1.13 -22.70 15.87
C GLY A 238 -1.01 -24.15 16.41
N PRO A 239 0.14 -24.82 16.18
CA PRO A 239 1.30 -24.35 15.44
C PRO A 239 1.10 -24.38 13.91
N LEU A 240 1.99 -23.71 13.17
CA LEU A 240 2.06 -23.82 11.71
C LEU A 240 2.81 -25.11 11.31
N SER A 241 2.26 -25.87 10.36
CA SER A 241 2.98 -27.03 9.80
C SER A 241 4.05 -26.59 8.80
N GLN A 242 5.12 -27.37 8.63
CA GLN A 242 6.15 -27.07 7.64
C GLN A 242 5.57 -27.01 6.21
N ASN A 243 4.63 -27.91 5.89
CA ASN A 243 3.93 -27.88 4.60
C ASN A 243 3.21 -26.55 4.36
N TRP A 244 2.59 -25.94 5.38
CA TRP A 244 2.00 -24.61 5.26
C TRP A 244 3.06 -23.55 4.95
N LEU A 245 4.17 -23.54 5.70
CA LEU A 245 5.27 -22.60 5.51
C LEU A 245 5.89 -22.71 4.10
N ASP A 246 6.07 -23.92 3.60
CA ASP A 246 6.64 -24.19 2.28
C ASP A 246 5.67 -23.76 1.15
N GLN A 247 4.37 -24.11 1.26
CA GLN A 247 3.34 -23.70 0.31
C GLN A 247 3.18 -22.17 0.25
N GLN A 248 3.13 -21.49 1.41
CA GLN A 248 3.01 -20.03 1.49
C GLN A 248 4.24 -19.31 0.91
N LEU A 249 5.45 -19.91 1.01
CA LEU A 249 6.66 -19.38 0.38
C LEU A 249 6.65 -19.54 -1.15
N VAL A 250 6.05 -20.62 -1.68
CA VAL A 250 5.84 -20.79 -3.13
C VAL A 250 4.82 -19.76 -3.64
N LEU A 251 3.67 -19.65 -2.97
CA LEU A 251 2.61 -18.71 -3.32
C LEU A 251 3.10 -17.25 -3.34
N GLN A 252 3.82 -16.81 -2.30
CA GLN A 252 4.38 -15.46 -2.23
C GLN A 252 5.35 -15.14 -3.38
N LYS A 253 6.12 -16.12 -3.86
CA LYS A 253 7.00 -15.92 -5.03
C LYS A 253 6.20 -15.70 -6.31
N GLN A 254 5.10 -16.42 -6.50
CA GLN A 254 4.21 -16.23 -7.66
C GLN A 254 3.54 -14.85 -7.61
N ILE A 255 3.04 -14.43 -6.43
CA ILE A 255 2.44 -13.11 -6.20
C ILE A 255 3.44 -11.99 -6.54
N ILE A 256 4.64 -12.03 -5.95
CA ILE A 256 5.68 -11.03 -6.20
C ILE A 256 6.10 -11.01 -7.68
N SER A 257 6.25 -12.17 -8.32
CA SER A 257 6.60 -12.26 -9.75
C SER A 257 5.56 -11.53 -10.60
N ARG A 258 4.27 -11.84 -10.45
CA ARG A 258 3.21 -11.18 -11.23
C ARG A 258 3.08 -9.69 -10.94
N MET A 259 3.23 -9.27 -9.69
CA MET A 259 3.23 -7.84 -9.35
C MET A 259 4.37 -7.09 -10.06
N LEU A 260 5.59 -7.65 -10.06
CA LEU A 260 6.75 -7.05 -10.74
C LEU A 260 6.64 -7.13 -12.27
N GLU A 261 6.11 -8.22 -12.82
CA GLU A 261 5.78 -8.39 -14.24
C GLU A 261 4.82 -7.29 -14.72
N LEU A 262 3.85 -6.89 -13.88
CA LEU A 262 2.90 -5.81 -14.19
C LEU A 262 3.45 -4.40 -13.91
N GLY A 263 4.66 -4.28 -13.34
CA GLY A 263 5.28 -2.99 -13.00
C GLY A 263 4.81 -2.36 -11.67
N MET A 264 4.12 -3.14 -10.82
CA MET A 264 3.82 -2.76 -9.44
C MET A 264 5.07 -2.75 -8.56
N THR A 265 5.01 -2.10 -7.40
CA THR A 265 6.01 -2.15 -6.33
C THR A 265 5.43 -2.89 -5.12
N PRO A 266 5.73 -4.19 -4.91
CA PRO A 266 5.31 -4.90 -3.71
C PRO A 266 5.92 -4.29 -2.44
N VAL A 267 5.09 -4.05 -1.43
CA VAL A 267 5.55 -3.64 -0.10
C VAL A 267 5.74 -4.87 0.78
N LEU A 268 6.95 -5.05 1.29
CA LEU A 268 7.34 -6.23 2.07
C LEU A 268 7.36 -5.93 3.58
N PRO A 269 7.17 -6.93 4.46
CA PRO A 269 7.35 -6.76 5.90
C PRO A 269 8.80 -6.41 6.27
N SER A 270 8.98 -5.59 7.30
CA SER A 270 10.25 -5.43 8.03
C SER A 270 10.11 -5.76 9.52
N PHE A 271 11.24 -5.88 10.22
CA PHE A 271 11.28 -6.21 11.64
C PHE A 271 10.76 -5.06 12.52
N SER A 272 9.91 -5.40 13.49
CA SER A 272 9.20 -4.46 14.36
C SER A 272 9.69 -4.40 15.82
N GLY A 273 10.54 -5.34 16.25
CA GLY A 273 10.94 -5.53 17.66
C GLY A 273 10.39 -6.81 18.31
N ASN A 274 9.31 -7.39 17.76
CA ASN A 274 8.68 -8.61 18.28
C ASN A 274 9.58 -9.85 18.10
N VAL A 275 9.84 -10.61 19.18
CA VAL A 275 10.78 -11.76 19.19
C VAL A 275 10.30 -12.92 20.08
N PRO A 276 10.66 -14.19 19.77
CA PRO A 276 10.34 -15.33 20.61
C PRO A 276 10.95 -15.24 22.01
N ALA A 277 10.23 -15.69 23.04
CA ALA A 277 10.75 -15.74 24.41
C ALA A 277 12.04 -16.57 24.55
N ALA A 278 12.23 -17.57 23.68
CA ALA A 278 13.47 -18.35 23.57
C ALA A 278 14.70 -17.49 23.29
N LEU A 279 14.57 -16.32 22.64
CA LEU A 279 15.69 -15.41 22.42
C LEU A 279 16.27 -14.89 23.74
N LYS A 280 15.45 -14.68 24.78
CA LYS A 280 15.92 -14.28 26.12
C LYS A 280 16.67 -15.40 26.84
N ARG A 281 16.34 -16.66 26.55
CA ARG A 281 17.05 -17.86 27.04
C ARG A 281 18.44 -18.00 26.40
N ILE A 282 18.56 -17.67 25.12
CA ILE A 282 19.81 -17.78 24.34
C ILE A 282 20.70 -16.54 24.53
N PHE A 283 20.10 -15.36 24.68
CA PHE A 283 20.78 -14.09 24.93
C PHE A 283 20.28 -13.44 26.24
N PRO A 284 20.72 -13.91 27.43
CA PRO A 284 20.29 -13.35 28.72
C PRO A 284 20.53 -11.85 28.88
N MET A 285 21.59 -11.32 28.26
CA MET A 285 21.94 -9.90 28.25
C MET A 285 21.07 -9.04 27.31
N ALA A 286 20.23 -9.65 26.46
CA ALA A 286 19.31 -8.88 25.62
C ALA A 286 18.26 -8.16 26.49
N LYS A 287 18.20 -6.84 26.38
CA LYS A 287 17.06 -6.06 26.88
C LYS A 287 15.85 -6.45 26.05
N ILE A 288 14.90 -7.17 26.65
CA ILE A 288 13.64 -7.60 26.03
C ILE A 288 12.54 -7.28 27.05
N THR A 289 11.61 -6.42 26.66
CA THR A 289 10.49 -6.00 27.48
C THR A 289 9.31 -6.90 27.14
N ARG A 290 8.78 -7.64 28.13
CA ARG A 290 7.46 -8.27 27.97
C ARG A 290 6.43 -7.15 27.93
N LEU A 291 5.77 -6.99 26.78
CA LEU A 291 4.56 -6.17 26.67
C LEU A 291 3.50 -6.71 27.65
N GLY A 292 2.60 -5.84 28.11
CA GLY A 292 1.55 -6.23 29.06
C GLY A 292 0.68 -7.37 28.52
N ASP A 293 0.00 -8.09 29.41
CA ASP A 293 -0.93 -9.13 28.98
C ASP A 293 -2.00 -8.52 28.07
N CYS A 294 -1.97 -8.93 26.80
CA CYS A 294 -2.88 -8.44 25.79
C CYS A 294 -4.26 -9.05 26.05
N ASP A 295 -5.07 -8.34 26.85
CA ASP A 295 -6.51 -8.32 26.68
C ASP A 295 -6.76 -8.08 25.18
N THR A 296 -7.48 -8.98 24.50
CA THR A 296 -7.20 -9.42 23.11
C THR A 296 -7.29 -8.35 22.01
N PHE A 297 -7.65 -7.13 22.38
CA PHE A 297 -7.96 -5.98 21.55
C PHE A 297 -7.39 -4.67 22.11
N ASN A 298 -6.23 -4.70 22.78
CA ASN A 298 -5.57 -3.48 23.28
C ASN A 298 -4.26 -3.14 22.55
N GLU A 299 -4.08 -1.84 22.26
CA GLU A 299 -2.89 -1.32 21.58
C GLU A 299 -1.78 -0.98 22.59
N ASN A 300 -0.52 -1.28 22.25
CA ASN A 300 0.62 -0.97 23.12
C ASN A 300 1.15 0.44 22.83
N SER A 301 0.62 1.45 23.52
CA SER A 301 1.23 2.79 23.56
C SER A 301 2.63 2.73 24.20
N PRO A 302 3.60 3.55 23.74
CA PRO A 302 4.95 3.57 24.33
C PRO A 302 4.93 3.85 25.84
N PRO A 303 5.89 3.30 26.62
CA PRO A 303 5.87 3.35 28.09
C PRO A 303 6.05 4.76 28.68
N THR A 304 6.34 5.76 27.85
CA THR A 304 6.38 7.18 28.21
C THR A 304 5.91 8.01 27.02
N ASN A 305 5.22 9.12 27.31
CA ASN A 305 4.81 10.11 26.31
C ASN A 305 5.92 11.15 26.01
N ASP A 306 7.13 10.95 26.52
CA ASP A 306 8.30 11.78 26.25
C ASP A 306 8.68 11.81 24.75
N PRO A 307 8.71 13.00 24.11
CA PRO A 307 9.20 13.17 22.75
C PRO A 307 10.64 12.67 22.50
N GLU A 308 11.56 12.75 23.47
CA GLU A 308 12.95 12.33 23.26
C GLU A 308 13.05 10.79 23.17
N TYR A 309 12.38 10.08 24.08
CA TYR A 309 12.19 8.63 24.01
C TYR A 309 11.52 8.18 22.70
N ILE A 310 10.41 8.82 22.31
CA ILE A 310 9.64 8.46 21.10
C ILE A 310 10.48 8.70 19.83
N SER A 311 11.22 9.81 19.76
CA SER A 311 12.16 10.07 18.67
C SER A 311 13.27 9.03 18.62
N THR A 312 13.85 8.68 19.77
CA THR A 312 14.90 7.65 19.89
C THR A 312 14.40 6.28 19.41
N LEU A 313 13.15 5.91 19.73
CA LEU A 313 12.51 4.67 19.28
C LEU A 313 12.33 4.63 17.76
N GLY A 314 11.75 5.67 17.16
CA GLY A 314 11.54 5.73 15.70
C GLY A 314 12.86 5.76 14.92
N ALA A 315 13.86 6.49 15.42
CA ALA A 315 15.21 6.51 14.87
C ALA A 315 15.89 5.13 14.98
N ALA A 316 15.68 4.38 16.06
CA ALA A 316 16.21 3.03 16.21
C ALA A 316 15.57 2.03 15.22
N VAL A 317 14.25 2.08 15.03
CA VAL A 317 13.53 1.26 14.04
C VAL A 317 14.04 1.56 12.63
N TYR A 318 14.13 2.83 12.24
CA TYR A 318 14.64 3.19 10.91
C TYR A 318 16.13 2.88 10.74
N LYS A 319 16.96 3.02 11.78
CA LYS A 319 18.37 2.58 11.79
C LYS A 319 18.50 1.06 11.64
N GLY A 320 17.48 0.30 12.09
CA GLY A 320 17.34 -1.12 11.83
C GLY A 320 17.12 -1.43 10.35
N ILE A 321 16.06 -0.86 9.79
CA ILE A 321 15.67 -1.01 8.38
C ILE A 321 16.81 -0.58 7.44
N SER A 322 17.37 0.62 7.64
CA SER A 322 18.37 1.24 6.76
C SER A 322 19.78 0.62 6.83
N LYS A 323 20.05 -0.25 7.80
CA LYS A 323 21.24 -1.14 7.77
C LYS A 323 21.03 -2.39 6.92
N GLY A 324 19.78 -2.86 6.75
CA GLY A 324 19.45 -3.97 5.85
C GLY A 324 19.43 -3.54 4.39
N ASP A 325 18.73 -2.43 4.09
CA ASP A 325 18.79 -1.75 2.81
C ASP A 325 18.85 -0.22 3.02
N LYS A 326 19.98 0.39 2.65
CA LYS A 326 20.22 1.84 2.68
C LYS A 326 19.21 2.65 1.85
N ASP A 327 18.66 2.06 0.80
CA ASP A 327 17.71 2.70 -0.12
C ASP A 327 16.27 2.56 0.42
N ALA A 328 16.02 1.68 1.40
CA ALA A 328 14.71 1.40 1.97
C ALA A 328 13.96 2.62 2.52
N VAL A 329 12.63 2.53 2.44
CA VAL A 329 11.67 3.50 2.95
C VAL A 329 10.63 2.79 3.81
N TRP A 330 10.36 3.37 4.99
CA TRP A 330 9.37 2.85 5.94
C TRP A 330 7.97 3.32 5.55
N LEU A 331 7.12 2.38 5.12
CA LEU A 331 5.68 2.61 5.01
C LEU A 331 5.02 2.34 6.36
N MET A 332 4.39 3.35 6.95
CA MET A 332 3.90 3.32 8.33
C MET A 332 2.38 3.09 8.39
N GLN A 333 1.97 1.99 9.01
CA GLN A 333 0.59 1.51 9.11
C GLN A 333 0.30 1.02 10.53
N ALA A 334 -0.91 1.21 11.05
CA ALA A 334 -1.43 0.51 12.23
C ALA A 334 -2.96 0.46 12.11
N LEU A 335 -3.63 -0.43 12.84
CA LEU A 335 -5.08 -0.50 12.97
C LEU A 335 -5.46 -1.38 14.18
N LEU A 336 -6.43 -0.96 14.99
CA LEU A 336 -7.15 -1.85 15.91
C LEU A 336 -8.47 -1.25 16.43
N HIS A 337 -9.44 -2.09 16.81
CA HIS A 337 -10.57 -1.69 17.67
C HIS A 337 -11.18 -2.87 18.44
N SER A 338 -11.41 -2.75 19.76
CA SER A 338 -12.70 -3.02 20.45
C SER A 338 -12.56 -3.15 21.99
N VAL A 339 -13.70 -3.09 22.71
CA VAL A 339 -13.90 -3.32 24.17
C VAL A 339 -13.56 -2.11 25.11
N PRO A 340 -14.37 -1.80 26.16
CA PRO A 340 -14.31 -0.50 26.86
C PRO A 340 -13.50 -0.44 28.18
N PHE A 341 -13.48 0.77 28.77
CA PHE A 341 -12.50 1.32 29.71
C PHE A 341 -12.35 0.67 31.12
N GLY A 342 -11.11 0.29 31.50
CA GLY A 342 -10.56 0.58 32.85
C GLY A 342 -10.12 -0.56 33.81
N LYS A 343 -8.87 -1.06 33.72
CA LYS A 343 -8.09 -1.86 34.74
C LYS A 343 -6.55 -1.58 34.67
N MET A 344 -5.64 -2.33 35.34
CA MET A 344 -4.33 -1.88 35.93
C MET A 344 -3.05 -2.73 35.56
N VAL A 345 -1.76 -2.39 35.85
CA VAL A 345 -0.93 -1.12 35.90
C VAL A 345 0.59 -1.40 36.29
N VAL A 346 1.60 -0.60 35.84
CA VAL A 346 3.04 -0.50 36.33
C VAL A 346 3.97 -1.75 36.02
N LEU A 347 5.34 -1.82 35.96
CA LEU A 347 6.58 -1.15 36.52
C LEU A 347 7.81 -1.10 35.52
N ASP A 348 9.08 -0.98 36.01
CA ASP A 348 10.35 -0.61 35.29
C ASP A 348 11.67 -1.23 35.89
N LEU A 349 12.84 -1.22 35.17
CA LEU A 349 14.30 -1.11 35.61
C LEU A 349 15.42 -1.61 34.59
N PHE A 350 16.73 -1.34 34.88
CA PHE A 350 17.98 -1.30 34.02
C PHE A 350 19.06 -2.44 34.31
N ALA A 351 20.31 -2.65 33.79
CA ALA A 351 21.34 -2.21 32.77
C ALA A 351 22.64 -3.16 32.87
N ASP A 352 23.84 -3.11 32.22
CA ASP A 352 24.46 -2.84 30.86
C ASP A 352 25.99 -3.28 30.80
N VAL A 353 26.78 -2.97 29.72
CA VAL A 353 28.30 -2.83 29.58
C VAL A 353 29.16 -3.76 28.64
N LYS A 354 29.65 -3.18 27.50
CA LYS A 354 30.89 -3.35 26.64
C LYS A 354 31.40 -4.69 25.99
N PRO A 355 31.88 -4.68 24.71
CA PRO A 355 32.45 -5.85 23.98
C PRO A 355 33.84 -5.67 23.27
N ILE A 356 34.36 -6.73 22.59
CA ILE A 356 35.55 -6.73 21.69
C ILE A 356 35.30 -7.63 20.46
N TRP A 357 35.78 -7.26 19.25
CA TRP A 357 35.76 -8.11 18.04
C TRP A 357 36.98 -7.84 17.11
N LYS A 358 37.53 -8.89 16.50
CA LYS A 358 38.51 -8.90 15.38
C LYS A 358 38.64 -10.34 14.84
N SER A 359 38.80 -10.52 13.52
CA SER A 359 38.77 -11.80 12.77
C SER A 359 37.37 -12.46 12.70
N SER A 360 36.93 -13.15 11.63
CA SER A 360 37.54 -13.45 10.30
C SER A 360 36.52 -13.90 9.22
N PHE A 361 36.67 -13.37 7.99
CA PHE A 361 36.38 -13.94 6.64
C PHE A 361 35.00 -14.58 6.27
N GLN A 362 34.72 -14.61 4.95
CA GLN A 362 33.38 -14.70 4.32
C GLN A 362 33.06 -16.05 3.64
N PHE A 363 31.76 -16.37 3.48
CA PHE A 363 31.28 -17.69 2.99
C PHE A 363 30.24 -17.62 1.84
N TYR A 364 30.67 -18.03 0.63
CA TYR A 364 29.93 -18.81 -0.39
C TYR A 364 28.50 -18.44 -0.89
N GLY A 365 28.01 -17.21 -0.71
CA GLY A 365 27.09 -16.52 -1.65
C GLY A 365 25.69 -17.14 -1.90
N THR A 366 24.69 -16.75 -1.12
CA THR A 366 23.25 -17.00 -1.37
C THR A 366 22.42 -15.91 -0.66
N PRO A 367 21.33 -15.37 -1.25
CA PRO A 367 20.51 -14.31 -0.64
C PRO A 367 19.77 -14.68 0.65
N TYR A 368 19.74 -13.72 1.59
CA TYR A 368 18.97 -13.70 2.83
C TYR A 368 18.60 -12.25 3.21
N ILE A 369 17.71 -12.08 4.18
CA ILE A 369 17.31 -10.76 4.72
C ILE A 369 17.97 -10.60 6.10
N TRP A 370 18.51 -9.41 6.39
CA TRP A 370 19.07 -9.09 7.70
C TRP A 370 18.09 -8.33 8.60
N CYS A 371 18.16 -8.56 9.92
CA CYS A 371 17.29 -7.96 10.91
C CYS A 371 18.11 -7.31 12.03
N MET A 372 17.80 -6.07 12.40
CA MET A 372 18.34 -5.43 13.61
C MET A 372 17.38 -5.63 14.78
N LEU A 373 17.80 -6.39 15.78
CA LEU A 373 17.09 -6.44 17.06
C LEU A 373 17.22 -5.09 17.80
N HIS A 374 16.10 -4.44 18.09
CA HIS A 374 16.02 -3.49 19.18
C HIS A 374 14.65 -3.53 19.86
N ASN A 375 14.68 -3.36 21.17
CA ASN A 375 13.54 -3.42 22.07
C ASN A 375 13.18 -2.01 22.60
N PHE A 376 11.98 -1.88 23.17
CA PHE A 376 11.54 -0.70 23.90
C PHE A 376 12.41 -0.48 25.15
N GLY A 377 13.05 0.69 25.23
CA GLY A 377 14.01 1.02 26.30
C GLY A 377 15.25 1.68 25.71
N GLY A 378 15.21 3.02 25.61
CA GLY A 378 16.28 3.79 24.99
C GLY A 378 17.59 3.75 25.78
N ASN A 379 18.53 2.91 25.36
CA ASN A 379 19.97 3.16 25.44
C ASN A 379 20.73 2.25 24.48
N ILE A 380 21.86 2.74 23.96
CA ILE A 380 22.53 2.21 22.76
C ILE A 380 23.57 1.13 23.12
N GLU A 381 23.82 0.23 22.15
CA GLU A 381 24.92 -0.75 22.05
C GLU A 381 24.71 -2.18 22.60
N MET A 382 24.88 -3.15 21.70
CA MET A 382 25.96 -4.14 21.82
C MET A 382 26.47 -4.55 20.42
N TYR A 383 27.69 -5.08 20.33
CA TYR A 383 28.34 -5.41 19.05
C TYR A 383 28.16 -6.87 18.64
N GLY A 384 28.11 -7.10 17.32
CA GLY A 384 28.31 -8.38 16.64
C GLY A 384 28.88 -8.12 15.24
N THR A 385 29.70 -9.05 14.72
CA THR A 385 30.53 -8.82 13.52
C THR A 385 29.69 -8.61 12.25
N LEU A 386 29.88 -7.47 11.59
CA LEU A 386 29.05 -7.02 10.45
C LEU A 386 29.44 -7.66 9.09
N ASP A 387 30.64 -8.21 8.96
CA ASP A 387 31.24 -8.53 7.65
C ASP A 387 30.77 -9.86 7.01
N ALA A 388 30.03 -10.69 7.75
CA ALA A 388 29.51 -11.98 7.28
C ALA A 388 28.12 -11.88 6.62
N ILE A 389 27.51 -10.68 6.64
CA ILE A 389 26.05 -10.46 6.55
C ILE A 389 25.61 -9.74 5.25
N SER A 390 26.55 -9.43 4.36
CA SER A 390 26.38 -8.42 3.30
C SER A 390 26.29 -8.95 1.86
N SER A 391 25.92 -10.23 1.64
CA SER A 391 26.17 -10.90 0.34
C SER A 391 25.05 -11.80 -0.25
N GLY A 392 23.89 -11.22 -0.56
CA GLY A 392 23.03 -11.76 -1.62
C GLY A 392 21.75 -10.96 -1.93
N PRO A 393 21.22 -11.00 -3.17
CA PRO A 393 20.21 -10.05 -3.65
C PRO A 393 18.73 -10.42 -3.37
N VAL A 394 18.09 -9.68 -2.46
CA VAL A 394 16.64 -9.31 -2.55
C VAL A 394 16.47 -7.89 -1.97
N ASP A 395 16.52 -6.87 -2.81
CA ASP A 395 16.44 -5.47 -2.37
C ASP A 395 14.99 -5.08 -1.98
N ALA A 396 14.68 -5.09 -0.67
CA ALA A 396 13.37 -4.74 -0.12
C ALA A 396 13.16 -3.21 0.05
N ARG A 397 13.12 -2.49 -1.09
CA ARG A 397 13.20 -1.01 -1.16
C ARG A 397 12.06 -0.23 -0.50
N VAL A 398 10.89 -0.84 -0.34
CA VAL A 398 9.78 -0.26 0.44
C VAL A 398 9.31 -1.32 1.41
N SER A 399 9.52 -1.05 2.70
CA SER A 399 9.19 -1.97 3.77
C SER A 399 8.08 -1.40 4.65
N ALA A 400 7.00 -2.17 4.83
CA ALA A 400 6.00 -1.88 5.85
C ALA A 400 6.46 -2.44 7.20
N ASN A 401 6.53 -1.57 8.20
CA ASN A 401 6.47 -1.98 9.60
C ASN A 401 5.05 -1.65 10.11
N SER A 402 4.39 -2.63 10.71
CA SER A 402 2.96 -2.62 11.04
C SER A 402 2.59 -1.80 12.28
N THR A 403 3.39 -0.77 12.59
CA THR A 403 3.15 0.18 13.68
C THR A 403 3.26 1.62 13.18
N MET A 404 2.14 2.35 13.11
CA MET A 404 1.82 3.50 13.99
C MET A 404 0.69 4.43 13.48
N GLY A 405 0.33 4.41 12.18
CA GLY A 405 -0.54 5.44 11.57
C GLY A 405 -1.90 5.69 12.26
N TRP A 406 -2.63 4.63 12.61
CA TRP A 406 -3.93 4.71 13.30
C TRP A 406 -3.85 5.12 14.78
N LEU A 407 -2.69 4.96 15.44
CA LEU A 407 -2.52 5.30 16.86
C LEU A 407 -2.78 6.80 17.13
N PHE A 408 -2.55 7.64 16.12
CA PHE A 408 -2.86 9.07 16.16
C PHE A 408 -4.36 9.38 16.26
N TYR A 409 -5.23 8.40 15.97
CA TYR A 409 -6.67 8.44 16.16
C TYR A 409 -7.11 7.72 17.45
N SER A 410 -6.80 6.43 17.56
CA SER A 410 -7.28 5.56 18.65
C SER A 410 -6.80 6.02 20.03
N ASP A 411 -5.49 6.12 20.22
CA ASP A 411 -4.89 6.79 21.39
C ASP A 411 -4.48 8.23 21.08
N SER A 412 -5.42 8.99 20.52
CA SER A 412 -5.35 10.45 20.47
C SER A 412 -5.30 11.10 21.87
N SER A 413 -5.40 10.33 22.96
CA SER A 413 -5.13 10.79 24.33
C SER A 413 -3.62 10.98 24.56
N PHE A 414 -2.81 10.01 24.13
CA PHE A 414 -1.34 10.01 24.19
C PHE A 414 -0.71 10.77 23.02
N TRP A 415 -1.17 10.52 21.79
CA TRP A 415 -0.58 11.04 20.56
C TRP A 415 -0.98 12.49 20.29
N LYS A 416 -0.44 13.42 21.10
CA LYS A 416 -0.51 14.86 20.82
C LYS A 416 0.57 15.28 19.81
N ALA A 417 0.49 16.52 19.34
CA ALA A 417 1.39 17.06 18.32
C ALA A 417 2.91 16.87 18.61
N PRO A 418 3.42 17.03 19.86
CA PRO A 418 4.83 16.76 20.16
C PRO A 418 5.23 15.30 19.92
N GLN A 419 4.41 14.34 20.34
CA GLN A 419 4.65 12.90 20.22
C GLN A 419 4.61 12.46 18.76
N ILE A 420 3.58 12.88 18.02
CA ILE A 420 3.46 12.60 16.59
C ILE A 420 4.66 13.19 15.83
N LYS A 421 5.02 14.46 16.09
CA LYS A 421 6.15 15.11 15.43
C LYS A 421 7.48 14.43 15.77
N ALA A 422 7.69 14.03 17.01
CA ALA A 422 8.90 13.31 17.44
C ALA A 422 9.06 11.97 16.72
N LEU A 423 7.99 11.18 16.58
CA LEU A 423 8.02 9.94 15.83
C LEU A 423 8.34 10.19 14.35
N LEU A 424 7.58 11.08 13.69
CA LEU A 424 7.71 11.30 12.25
C LEU A 424 9.06 11.92 11.87
N HIS A 425 9.57 12.87 12.67
CA HIS A 425 10.84 13.57 12.40
C HIS A 425 12.07 12.83 12.92
N SER A 426 11.92 11.66 13.54
CA SER A 426 13.02 10.74 13.85
C SER A 426 13.62 10.06 12.61
N VAL A 427 12.88 10.09 11.50
CA VAL A 427 13.26 9.50 10.21
C VAL A 427 13.51 10.62 9.20
N PRO A 428 14.54 10.54 8.33
CA PRO A 428 14.77 11.55 7.31
C PRO A 428 13.55 11.77 6.41
N PHE A 429 13.25 13.02 6.05
CA PHE A 429 12.18 13.32 5.10
C PHE A 429 12.35 12.55 3.79
N GLY A 430 11.26 11.95 3.29
CA GLY A 430 11.29 11.06 2.13
C GLY A 430 11.63 9.60 2.45
N LYS A 431 12.13 9.29 3.65
CA LYS A 431 12.43 7.93 4.12
C LYS A 431 11.34 7.30 5.01
N MET A 432 10.31 8.07 5.33
CA MET A 432 9.03 7.59 5.86
C MET A 432 7.89 8.02 4.91
N VAL A 433 6.89 7.16 4.76
CA VAL A 433 5.59 7.46 4.13
C VAL A 433 4.49 6.95 5.07
N VAL A 434 3.53 7.81 5.42
CA VAL A 434 2.41 7.45 6.33
C VAL A 434 1.20 7.00 5.53
N LEU A 435 0.51 5.93 5.97
CA LEU A 435 -0.86 5.66 5.54
C LEU A 435 -1.83 6.41 6.48
N ASP A 436 -2.53 7.43 5.97
CA ASP A 436 -3.62 8.09 6.69
C ASP A 436 -4.86 7.18 6.58
N LEU A 437 -4.90 6.17 7.45
CA LEU A 437 -5.56 4.89 7.13
C LEU A 437 -7.07 4.98 6.95
N PHE A 438 -7.71 5.90 7.67
CA PHE A 438 -9.17 6.08 7.76
C PHE A 438 -9.59 7.48 7.28
N ALA A 439 -8.91 7.99 6.25
CA ALA A 439 -9.07 9.37 5.79
C ALA A 439 -10.42 9.66 5.09
N ASP A 440 -11.17 8.60 4.78
CA ASP A 440 -12.57 8.61 4.37
C ASP A 440 -13.55 9.06 5.47
N VAL A 441 -13.19 8.94 6.76
CA VAL A 441 -14.06 9.32 7.89
C VAL A 441 -13.35 10.16 8.96
N LYS A 442 -12.10 9.85 9.30
CA LYS A 442 -11.30 10.52 10.35
C LYS A 442 -9.88 10.91 9.84
N PRO A 443 -9.77 11.75 8.79
CA PRO A 443 -8.48 12.13 8.18
C PRO A 443 -7.54 12.86 9.13
N ILE A 444 -6.38 12.25 9.43
CA ILE A 444 -5.35 12.80 10.31
C ILE A 444 -4.52 13.88 9.60
N TRP A 445 -4.45 13.90 8.26
CA TRP A 445 -3.77 14.98 7.52
C TRP A 445 -4.27 16.39 7.87
N LYS A 446 -5.56 16.51 8.23
CA LYS A 446 -6.19 17.79 8.61
C LYS A 446 -5.72 18.31 9.97
N SER A 447 -5.60 17.45 10.98
CA SER A 447 -5.20 17.82 12.34
C SER A 447 -3.68 17.84 12.55
N SER A 448 -2.95 17.04 11.77
CA SER A 448 -1.47 16.95 11.80
C SER A 448 -0.76 17.95 10.89
N PHE A 449 -1.49 18.88 10.24
CA PHE A 449 -0.95 19.84 9.28
C PHE A 449 -0.09 19.17 8.20
N GLN A 450 -0.68 18.23 7.45
CA GLN A 450 0.01 17.40 6.44
C GLN A 450 1.14 16.55 7.06
N PHE A 451 0.84 15.86 8.16
CA PHE A 451 1.79 15.03 8.92
C PHE A 451 3.12 15.75 9.24
N TYR A 452 3.02 17.03 9.60
CA TYR A 452 4.14 17.94 9.86
C TYR A 452 5.22 17.95 8.75
N GLY A 453 4.81 17.83 7.49
CA GLY A 453 5.69 17.79 6.32
C GLY A 453 6.13 16.39 5.88
N THR A 454 5.64 15.33 6.53
CA THR A 454 5.94 13.94 6.15
C THR A 454 5.07 13.52 4.96
N PRO A 455 5.60 12.81 3.94
CA PRO A 455 4.80 12.26 2.86
C PRO A 455 3.74 11.28 3.36
N TYR A 456 2.53 11.33 2.80
CA TYR A 456 1.47 10.39 3.15
C TYR A 456 0.60 9.94 1.97
N ILE A 457 -0.11 8.83 2.17
CA ILE A 457 -1.10 8.28 1.26
C ILE A 457 -2.48 8.44 1.94
N TRP A 458 -3.40 9.15 1.28
CA TRP A 458 -4.80 9.25 1.74
C TRP A 458 -5.46 7.89 1.53
N CYS A 459 -5.93 7.25 2.59
CA CYS A 459 -6.50 5.91 2.49
C CYS A 459 -7.98 5.89 2.86
N MET A 460 -8.74 5.10 2.11
CA MET A 460 -10.08 4.67 2.50
C MET A 460 -9.98 3.37 3.30
N LEU A 461 -10.44 3.37 4.55
CA LEU A 461 -10.55 2.14 5.33
C LEU A 461 -11.84 1.39 4.97
N HIS A 462 -12.98 2.08 5.02
CA HIS A 462 -14.33 1.59 4.75
C HIS A 462 -14.82 0.39 5.60
N ASN A 463 -14.18 -0.78 5.54
CA ASN A 463 -14.67 -2.03 6.14
C ASN A 463 -13.80 -2.48 7.32
N PHE A 464 -14.47 -2.91 8.39
CA PHE A 464 -13.91 -3.51 9.61
C PHE A 464 -14.30 -4.99 9.70
N GLY A 465 -13.41 -5.85 10.20
CA GLY A 465 -13.66 -7.27 10.49
C GLY A 465 -14.01 -8.19 9.31
N GLY A 466 -14.10 -7.68 8.08
CA GLY A 466 -14.76 -8.40 6.97
C GLY A 466 -16.29 -8.45 7.09
N ASN A 467 -16.90 -7.58 7.90
CA ASN A 467 -18.35 -7.54 8.11
C ASN A 467 -19.11 -7.29 6.79
N ILE A 468 -20.25 -7.96 6.63
CA ILE A 468 -21.11 -7.84 5.45
C ILE A 468 -22.31 -6.95 5.79
N GLU A 469 -22.13 -5.65 5.59
CA GLU A 469 -23.18 -4.63 5.67
C GLU A 469 -23.14 -3.76 4.40
N MET A 470 -24.24 -3.08 4.07
CA MET A 470 -24.25 -2.10 2.98
C MET A 470 -23.94 -0.72 3.55
N TYR A 471 -22.78 -0.18 3.22
CA TYR A 471 -22.26 1.07 3.79
C TYR A 471 -21.38 1.81 2.79
N GLY A 472 -21.21 3.12 2.97
CA GLY A 472 -20.23 3.92 2.25
C GLY A 472 -20.34 5.43 2.51
N THR A 473 -19.32 6.16 2.07
CA THR A 473 -19.19 7.61 2.21
C THR A 473 -18.80 8.23 0.86
N LEU A 474 -19.57 7.96 -0.20
CA LEU A 474 -19.17 8.21 -1.58
C LEU A 474 -18.82 9.69 -1.88
N ASP A 475 -19.44 10.67 -1.21
CA ASP A 475 -19.03 12.08 -1.34
C ASP A 475 -17.67 12.36 -0.71
N ALA A 476 -17.36 11.77 0.45
CA ALA A 476 -16.07 11.89 1.11
C ALA A 476 -14.95 11.21 0.31
N ILE A 477 -15.27 10.10 -0.38
CA ILE A 477 -14.35 9.41 -1.30
C ILE A 477 -14.15 10.22 -2.58
N SER A 478 -15.19 10.85 -3.11
CA SER A 478 -15.11 11.72 -4.31
C SER A 478 -14.34 13.02 -4.06
N SER A 479 -14.45 13.61 -2.87
CA SER A 479 -13.81 14.88 -2.50
C SER A 479 -12.45 14.72 -1.82
N GLY A 480 -12.33 13.85 -0.81
CA GLY A 480 -11.19 13.75 0.11
C GLY A 480 -9.82 13.64 -0.56
N PRO A 481 -9.60 12.73 -1.53
CA PRO A 481 -8.34 12.61 -2.28
C PRO A 481 -7.99 13.82 -3.15
N VAL A 482 -8.96 14.66 -3.48
CA VAL A 482 -8.78 15.88 -4.28
C VAL A 482 -8.46 17.03 -3.34
N ASP A 483 -9.27 17.22 -2.31
CA ASP A 483 -9.11 18.26 -1.28
C ASP A 483 -7.76 18.14 -0.57
N ALA A 484 -7.39 16.93 -0.14
CA ALA A 484 -6.09 16.63 0.48
C ALA A 484 -4.93 17.03 -0.44
N ARG A 485 -5.03 16.74 -1.75
CA ARG A 485 -4.00 17.02 -2.76
C ARG A 485 -3.90 18.50 -3.16
N VAL A 486 -5.01 19.24 -3.21
CA VAL A 486 -5.01 20.67 -3.60
C VAL A 486 -4.87 21.63 -2.40
N SER A 487 -4.94 21.10 -1.18
CA SER A 487 -4.73 21.88 0.05
C SER A 487 -3.31 22.46 0.14
N ALA A 488 -3.18 23.60 0.83
CA ALA A 488 -1.90 24.30 0.98
C ALA A 488 -0.85 23.41 1.66
N ASN A 489 0.36 23.41 1.10
CA ASN A 489 1.51 22.62 1.56
C ASN A 489 1.27 21.10 1.60
N SER A 490 0.35 20.56 0.79
CA SER A 490 0.05 19.12 0.75
C SER A 490 1.30 18.27 0.50
N THR A 491 1.48 17.25 1.34
CA THR A 491 2.50 16.19 1.19
C THR A 491 1.90 14.86 0.73
N MET A 492 0.69 14.90 0.16
CA MET A 492 -0.01 13.73 -0.35
C MET A 492 0.69 13.16 -1.59
N VAL A 493 1.22 11.94 -1.46
CA VAL A 493 1.97 11.22 -2.51
C VAL A 493 1.23 9.98 -3.05
N GLY A 494 0.05 9.67 -2.53
CA GLY A 494 -0.77 8.58 -3.05
C GLY A 494 -2.21 8.60 -2.57
N VAL A 495 -3.02 7.75 -3.20
CA VAL A 495 -4.30 7.27 -2.65
C VAL A 495 -4.17 5.79 -2.28
N GLY A 496 -5.07 5.26 -1.46
CA GLY A 496 -5.05 3.84 -1.13
C GLY A 496 -6.37 3.28 -0.61
N MET A 497 -6.52 1.96 -0.64
CA MET A 497 -7.67 1.23 -0.11
C MET A 497 -7.17 0.20 0.93
N CYS A 498 -7.54 0.39 2.20
CA CYS A 498 -6.90 -0.22 3.36
C CYS A 498 -7.88 -1.04 4.22
N MET A 499 -8.89 -1.63 3.58
CA MET A 499 -9.98 -2.35 4.22
C MET A 499 -9.55 -3.58 5.01
N GLU A 500 -10.22 -3.86 6.13
CA GLU A 500 -9.93 -5.06 6.90
C GLU A 500 -10.34 -6.34 6.17
N GLY A 501 -11.48 -6.34 5.47
CA GLY A 501 -11.90 -7.40 4.57
C GLY A 501 -12.43 -6.85 3.23
N ILE A 502 -12.34 -7.65 2.18
CA ILE A 502 -12.81 -7.32 0.82
C ILE A 502 -14.10 -8.09 0.45
N GLU A 503 -14.45 -8.16 -0.84
CA GLU A 503 -15.57 -8.96 -1.34
C GLU A 503 -16.97 -8.53 -0.84
N GLN A 504 -17.10 -7.26 -0.48
CA GLN A 504 -18.36 -6.54 -0.22
C GLN A 504 -18.34 -5.13 -0.88
N ASN A 505 -19.48 -4.42 -0.87
CA ASN A 505 -19.66 -3.02 -1.34
C ASN A 505 -18.83 -2.59 -2.59
N PRO A 506 -18.94 -3.29 -3.73
CA PRO A 506 -18.06 -3.07 -4.89
C PRO A 506 -18.09 -1.64 -5.46
N ILE A 507 -19.20 -0.91 -5.25
CA ILE A 507 -19.35 0.49 -5.69
C ILE A 507 -18.34 1.42 -5.01
N VAL A 508 -18.05 1.17 -3.73
CA VAL A 508 -17.14 1.96 -2.90
C VAL A 508 -15.70 1.81 -3.39
N TYR A 509 -15.29 0.57 -3.67
CA TYR A 509 -13.97 0.24 -4.18
C TYR A 509 -13.76 0.69 -5.64
N GLU A 510 -14.78 0.60 -6.51
CA GLU A 510 -14.68 1.10 -7.89
C GLU A 510 -14.64 2.64 -7.97
N LEU A 511 -15.30 3.35 -7.05
CA LEU A 511 -15.15 4.80 -6.96
C LEU A 511 -13.74 5.17 -6.48
N MET A 512 -13.28 4.54 -5.39
CA MET A 512 -12.00 4.89 -4.78
C MET A 512 -10.79 4.56 -5.68
N SER A 513 -10.82 3.45 -6.42
CA SER A 513 -9.78 3.15 -7.42
C SER A 513 -9.72 4.19 -8.53
N GLU A 514 -10.87 4.67 -9.00
CA GLU A 514 -10.97 5.70 -10.05
C GLU A 514 -10.40 7.05 -9.58
N MET A 515 -10.52 7.37 -8.28
CA MET A 515 -9.94 8.57 -7.69
C MET A 515 -8.40 8.62 -7.76
N ALA A 516 -7.72 7.47 -7.99
CA ALA A 516 -6.30 7.42 -8.32
C ALA A 516 -5.94 8.08 -9.67
N PHE A 517 -6.93 8.35 -10.52
CA PHE A 517 -6.78 8.97 -11.84
C PHE A 517 -7.52 10.31 -11.98
N ARG A 518 -8.45 10.61 -11.07
CA ARG A 518 -9.29 11.82 -11.12
C ARG A 518 -8.59 13.06 -10.56
N HIS A 519 -8.39 14.08 -11.42
CA HIS A 519 -7.81 15.38 -11.04
C HIS A 519 -8.79 16.28 -10.27
N LYS A 520 -10.10 16.08 -10.46
CA LYS A 520 -11.23 16.77 -9.79
C LYS A 520 -12.16 15.73 -9.16
N LYS A 521 -13.02 16.14 -8.23
CA LYS A 521 -14.11 15.28 -7.72
C LYS A 521 -15.04 14.82 -8.85
N VAL A 522 -15.75 13.72 -8.66
CA VAL A 522 -16.85 13.30 -9.53
C VAL A 522 -18.19 13.76 -8.98
N GLU A 523 -19.13 14.08 -9.86
CA GLU A 523 -20.52 14.30 -9.45
C GLU A 523 -21.18 12.94 -9.23
N VAL A 524 -21.33 12.56 -7.96
CA VAL A 524 -21.60 11.18 -7.54
C VAL A 524 -22.91 10.63 -8.12
N PRO A 525 -24.05 11.34 -8.17
CA PRO A 525 -25.29 10.80 -8.77
C PRO A 525 -25.13 10.33 -10.22
N GLU A 526 -24.48 11.13 -11.07
CA GLU A 526 -24.23 10.77 -12.48
C GLU A 526 -23.21 9.63 -12.61
N TRP A 527 -22.21 9.59 -11.73
CA TRP A 527 -21.26 8.47 -11.66
C TRP A 527 -21.96 7.16 -11.26
N ILE A 528 -22.87 7.21 -10.27
CA ILE A 528 -23.67 6.06 -9.82
C ILE A 528 -24.61 5.58 -10.92
N LYS A 529 -25.31 6.50 -11.59
CA LYS A 529 -26.16 6.16 -12.75
C LYS A 529 -25.38 5.42 -13.84
N SER A 530 -24.19 5.92 -14.16
CA SER A 530 -23.27 5.26 -15.09
C SER A 530 -22.80 3.89 -14.56
N TYR A 531 -22.50 3.77 -13.26
CA TYR A 531 -22.12 2.51 -12.61
C TYR A 531 -23.21 1.44 -12.70
N CYS A 532 -24.48 1.80 -12.44
CA CYS A 532 -25.61 0.90 -12.58
C CYS A 532 -25.70 0.33 -13.99
N ASN A 533 -25.68 1.21 -14.99
CA ASN A 533 -25.94 0.83 -16.37
C ASN A 533 -24.81 -0.06 -16.95
N ARG A 534 -23.58 0.07 -16.44
CA ARG A 534 -22.49 -0.90 -16.68
C ARG A 534 -22.74 -2.22 -15.95
N ARG A 535 -22.89 -2.16 -14.63
CA ARG A 535 -22.98 -3.34 -13.74
C ARG A 535 -24.12 -4.29 -14.10
N TYR A 536 -25.21 -3.78 -14.68
CA TYR A 536 -26.35 -4.58 -15.14
C TYR A 536 -26.42 -4.76 -16.67
N GLY A 537 -25.45 -4.24 -17.42
CA GLY A 537 -25.34 -4.33 -18.88
C GLY A 537 -26.44 -3.62 -19.68
N LYS A 538 -27.34 -2.89 -19.02
CA LYS A 538 -28.46 -2.14 -19.61
C LYS A 538 -28.99 -1.10 -18.62
N ALA A 539 -29.60 -0.04 -19.14
CA ALA A 539 -30.34 0.92 -18.31
C ALA A 539 -31.68 0.33 -17.85
N VAL A 540 -31.99 0.46 -16.56
CA VAL A 540 -33.27 0.08 -15.95
C VAL A 540 -33.65 1.17 -14.95
N HIS A 541 -34.67 1.98 -15.28
CA HIS A 541 -35.00 3.18 -14.50
C HIS A 541 -35.33 2.90 -13.03
N GLN A 542 -36.00 1.78 -12.73
CA GLN A 542 -36.29 1.35 -11.36
C GLN A 542 -35.01 1.01 -10.57
N VAL A 543 -33.94 0.57 -11.25
CA VAL A 543 -32.64 0.28 -10.64
C VAL A 543 -31.82 1.56 -10.46
N GLU A 544 -31.85 2.49 -11.43
CA GLU A 544 -31.27 3.82 -11.26
C GLU A 544 -31.87 4.53 -10.03
N ALA A 545 -33.21 4.55 -9.91
CA ALA A 545 -33.92 5.15 -8.77
C ALA A 545 -33.65 4.41 -7.44
N ALA A 546 -33.52 3.08 -7.45
CA ALA A 546 -33.11 2.34 -6.26
C ALA A 546 -31.70 2.72 -5.80
N TRP A 547 -30.75 2.88 -6.72
CA TRP A 547 -29.39 3.31 -6.38
C TRP A 547 -29.30 4.79 -5.94
N GLU A 548 -30.18 5.65 -6.43
CA GLU A 548 -30.35 7.02 -5.92
C GLU A 548 -30.81 7.02 -4.45
N ILE A 549 -31.75 6.14 -4.07
CA ILE A 549 -32.18 5.95 -2.67
C ILE A 549 -31.03 5.39 -1.81
N LEU A 550 -30.30 4.37 -2.31
CA LEU A 550 -29.17 3.78 -1.59
C LEU A 550 -28.01 4.79 -1.40
N TYR A 551 -27.79 5.68 -2.38
CA TYR A 551 -26.86 6.80 -2.27
C TYR A 551 -27.28 7.79 -1.20
N HIS A 552 -28.53 8.27 -1.22
CA HIS A 552 -29.04 9.23 -0.24
C HIS A 552 -29.30 8.65 1.17
N THR A 553 -28.92 7.39 1.42
CA THR A 553 -29.05 6.72 2.72
C THR A 553 -27.73 6.09 3.17
N ILE A 554 -27.44 4.87 2.70
CA ILE A 554 -26.40 4.00 3.26
C ILE A 554 -25.01 4.20 2.62
N TYR A 555 -24.94 4.64 1.36
CA TYR A 555 -23.68 4.93 0.67
C TYR A 555 -23.23 6.40 0.76
N ASN A 556 -23.96 7.24 1.50
CA ASN A 556 -23.52 8.58 1.86
C ASN A 556 -23.91 8.90 3.32
N CYS A 557 -23.62 7.96 4.22
CA CYS A 557 -24.04 8.07 5.62
C CYS A 557 -23.27 9.18 6.34
N THR A 558 -23.99 10.13 6.94
CA THR A 558 -23.42 11.34 7.58
C THR A 558 -23.55 11.35 9.11
N ASP A 559 -23.94 10.23 9.74
CA ASP A 559 -24.19 10.15 11.19
C ASP A 559 -22.95 10.42 12.07
N GLY A 560 -21.74 10.26 11.51
CA GLY A 560 -20.46 10.44 12.18
C GLY A 560 -20.05 9.29 13.12
N ILE A 561 -20.88 8.25 13.24
CA ILE A 561 -20.74 7.10 14.14
C ILE A 561 -19.88 6.03 13.48
N ALA A 562 -18.56 6.24 13.50
CA ALA A 562 -17.61 5.22 13.07
C ALA A 562 -17.72 3.96 13.96
N GLY A 563 -17.91 2.79 13.34
CA GLY A 563 -17.63 1.50 13.96
C GLY A 563 -18.74 0.86 14.81
N LYS A 564 -20.02 1.19 14.61
CA LYS A 564 -21.13 0.35 15.13
C LYS A 564 -21.62 -0.64 14.08
N GLY A 565 -21.04 -1.84 14.06
CA GLY A 565 -21.61 -3.03 13.41
C GLY A 565 -22.84 -3.57 14.13
N SER A 566 -23.78 -2.67 14.49
CA SER A 566 -24.98 -2.93 15.29
C SER A 566 -25.98 -1.79 15.10
N TYR A 567 -26.52 -1.69 13.88
CA TYR A 567 -27.81 -1.03 13.66
C TYR A 567 -28.89 -1.85 14.40
N ASP A 568 -29.39 -1.31 15.50
CA ASP A 568 -30.59 -1.82 16.16
C ASP A 568 -31.79 -1.43 15.28
N TRP A 569 -32.45 -2.43 14.68
CA TRP A 569 -33.55 -2.22 13.73
C TRP A 569 -34.89 -1.95 14.43
N SER A 570 -34.84 -1.19 15.53
CA SER A 570 -36.01 -0.74 16.29
C SER A 570 -36.75 0.37 15.53
N PHE A 571 -37.57 -0.02 14.55
CA PHE A 571 -38.62 0.85 14.03
C PHE A 571 -39.63 1.16 15.16
N SER A 572 -39.82 2.44 15.47
CA SER A 572 -40.81 2.97 16.43
C SER A 572 -41.49 4.20 15.85
#